data_AF-A0A5Y5VJF5-F1
#
_entry.id   AF-A0A5Y5VJF5-F1
#
_cell.length_a   1.000
_cell.length_b   1.000
_cell.length_c   1.000
_cell.angle_alpha   90.00
_cell.angle_beta   90.00
_cell.angle_gamma   90.00
#
_symmetry.space_group_name_H-M   'P 1'
#
loop_
_entity.id
_entity.type
_entity.pdbx_description
1 polymer ?
#
loop_
_entity_poly.entity_id
_entity_poly.type
_entity_poly.pdbx_seq_one_letter_code
_entity_poly.pdbx_strand_id
1 'polypeptide(L)' 'NVPNGCGLFCYHTIQLLSNAGQNDPVTTLREFAEKLLTLSVEEQALFNTQTRRQIYEYSLQ' A
#
# COMPACT_ATOMS: atom_id res chain seq x y z
N ASN A 1 10.85 -5.09 -2.68
CA ASN A 1 11.02 -6.03 -1.54
C ASN A 1 9.69 -6.44 -0.91
N VAL A 2 8.68 -6.76 -1.73
CA VAL A 2 7.30 -7.09 -1.28
C VAL A 2 6.81 -8.28 -2.11
N PRO A 3 7.27 -9.52 -1.82
CA PRO A 3 6.92 -10.69 -2.63
C PRO A 3 5.42 -10.98 -2.58
N ASN A 4 4.83 -11.34 -3.72
CA ASN A 4 3.38 -11.56 -3.90
C ASN A 4 2.53 -10.41 -3.31
N GLY A 5 3.02 -9.18 -3.46
CA GLY A 5 2.44 -7.98 -2.87
C GLY A 5 1.24 -7.38 -3.60
N CYS A 6 0.77 -7.97 -4.72
CA CYS A 6 -0.30 -7.38 -5.52
C CYS A 6 -1.55 -7.06 -4.69
N GLY A 7 -2.01 -7.99 -3.86
CA GLY A 7 -3.15 -7.76 -2.96
C GLY A 7 -2.89 -6.69 -1.88
N LEU A 8 -1.66 -6.57 -1.38
CA LEU A 8 -1.29 -5.52 -0.42
C LEU A 8 -1.38 -4.14 -1.06
N PHE A 9 -0.87 -4.00 -2.29
CA PHE A 9 -0.95 -2.75 -3.03
C PHE A 9 -2.39 -2.40 -3.37
N CYS A 10 -3.22 -3.35 -3.80
CA CYS A 10 -4.65 -3.12 -4.01
C CYS A 10 -5.34 -2.62 -2.74
N TYR A 11 -5.14 -3.29 -1.60
CA TYR A 11 -5.69 -2.86 -0.31
C TYR A 11 -5.25 -1.43 0.05
N HIS A 12 -3.93 -1.17 0.01
CA HIS A 12 -3.40 0.12 0.44
C HIS A 12 -3.80 1.26 -0.49
N THR A 13 -3.84 1.02 -1.80
CA THR A 13 -4.25 2.02 -2.79
C THR A 13 -5.74 2.35 -2.68
N ILE A 14 -6.60 1.38 -2.37
CA ILE A 14 -8.03 1.64 -2.06
C ILE A 14 -8.14 2.57 -0.83
N GLN A 15 -7.38 2.29 0.23
CA GLN A 15 -7.35 3.16 1.43
C GLN A 15 -6.80 4.55 1.12
N LEU A 16 -5.82 4.65 0.22
CA LEU A 16 -5.24 5.93 -0.18
C LEU A 16 -6.25 6.75 -0.99
N LEU A 17 -6.97 6.13 -1.93
CA LEU A 17 -8.03 6.77 -2.71
C LEU A 17 -9.24 7.18 -1.86
N SER A 18 -9.62 6.37 -0.85
CA SER A 18 -10.72 6.73 0.05
C SER A 18 -10.42 7.99 0.87
N ASN A 19 -9.14 8.32 1.05
CA ASN A 19 -8.67 9.48 1.82
C ASN A 19 -8.19 10.65 0.93
N ALA A 20 -8.09 10.46 -0.39
CA ALA A 20 -7.53 11.44 -1.32
C ALA A 20 -8.51 12.56 -1.72
N GLY A 21 -9.79 12.46 -1.34
CA GLY A 21 -10.80 13.48 -1.63
C GLY A 21 -11.05 13.64 -3.14
N GLN A 22 -10.83 14.85 -3.67
CA GLN A 22 -11.03 15.19 -5.08
C GLN A 22 -9.73 15.17 -5.91
N ASN A 23 -8.64 14.65 -5.35
CA ASN A 23 -7.38 14.53 -6.09
C ASN A 23 -7.52 13.55 -7.25
N ASP A 24 -6.78 13.78 -8.33
CA ASP A 24 -6.77 12.89 -9.49
C ASP A 24 -6.25 11.49 -9.09
N PRO A 25 -7.03 10.42 -9.27
CA PRO A 25 -6.64 9.05 -8.89
C PRO A 25 -5.38 8.58 -9.62
N VAL A 26 -5.20 8.97 -10.89
CA VAL A 26 -4.07 8.52 -11.70
C VAL A 26 -2.76 9.07 -11.14
N THR A 27 -2.72 10.36 -10.85
CA THR A 27 -1.57 11.04 -10.24
C THR A 27 -1.30 10.49 -8.85
N THR A 28 -2.34 10.36 -8.04
CA THR A 28 -2.28 9.83 -6.67
C THR A 28 -1.63 8.44 -6.59
N LEU A 29 -2.03 7.51 -7.48
CA LEU A 29 -1.47 6.16 -7.53
C LEU A 29 -0.05 6.13 -8.11
N ARG A 30 0.23 7.00 -9.10
CA ARG A 30 1.56 7.12 -9.70
C ARG A 30 2.58 7.60 -8.68
N GLU A 31 2.27 8.68 -7.95
CA GLU A 31 3.14 9.23 -6.91
C GLU A 31 3.41 8.21 -5.79
N PHE A 32 2.39 7.45 -5.37
CA PHE A 32 2.57 6.36 -4.42
C PHE A 32 3.58 5.32 -4.94
N ALA A 33 3.41 4.84 -6.18
CA ALA A 33 4.29 3.84 -6.75
C ALA A 33 5.73 4.35 -6.90
N GLU A 34 5.91 5.58 -7.39
CA GLU A 34 7.22 6.22 -7.53
C GLU A 34 7.90 6.40 -6.16
N LYS A 35 7.18 6.92 -5.16
CA LYS A 35 7.70 7.06 -3.80
C LYS A 35 8.10 5.72 -3.19
N LEU A 36 7.29 4.68 -3.37
CA LEU A 36 7.58 3.35 -2.83
C LEU A 36 8.92 2.79 -3.36
N LEU A 37 9.25 3.06 -4.63
CA LEU A 37 10.52 2.64 -5.23
C LEU A 37 11.74 3.35 -4.64
N THR A 38 11.55 4.55 -4.07
CA THR A 38 12.64 5.30 -3.40
C THR A 38 12.93 4.83 -1.97
N LEU A 39 12.03 4.04 -1.37
CA LEU A 39 12.19 3.53 -0.02
C LEU A 39 13.27 2.45 0.07
N SER A 40 13.90 2.35 1.25
CA SER A 40 14.88 1.31 1.54
C SER A 40 14.26 -0.10 1.50
N VAL A 41 15.11 -1.12 1.43
CA VAL A 41 14.68 -2.53 1.49
C VAL A 41 13.91 -2.81 2.79
N GLU A 42 14.42 -2.28 3.90
CA GLU A 42 13.83 -2.41 5.23
C GLU A 42 12.46 -1.73 5.32
N GLU A 43 12.31 -0.53 4.76
CA GLU A 43 11.04 0.20 4.75
C GLU A 43 9.99 -0.54 3.91
N GLN A 44 10.37 -1.07 2.75
CA GLN A 44 9.48 -1.88 1.93
C GLN A 44 9.10 -3.21 2.61
N ALA A 45 10.03 -3.83 3.34
CA ALA A 45 9.77 -5.05 4.11
C ALA A 45 8.86 -4.79 5.33
N LEU A 46 8.98 -3.60 5.93
CA LEU A 46 8.09 -3.14 7.00
C LEU A 46 6.68 -2.95 6.47
N PHE A 47 6.51 -2.23 5.35
CA PHE A 47 5.24 -2.09 4.64
C PHE A 47 4.62 -3.48 4.37
N ASN A 48 5.41 -4.40 3.81
CA ASN A 48 5.00 -5.77 3.51
C ASN A 48 4.44 -6.54 4.72
N THR A 49 5.02 -6.33 5.90
CA THR A 49 4.65 -7.03 7.13
C THR A 49 3.44 -6.38 7.80
N GLN A 50 3.43 -5.06 7.91
CA GLN A 50 2.36 -4.31 8.56
C GLN A 50 1.05 -4.43 7.78
N THR A 51 1.08 -4.22 6.46
CA THR A 51 -0.13 -4.29 5.63
C THR A 51 -0.76 -5.68 5.64
N ARG A 52 0.03 -6.77 5.65
CA ARG A 52 -0.53 -8.12 5.79
C ARG A 52 -1.26 -8.32 7.10
N ARG A 53 -0.70 -7.86 8.21
CA ARG A 53 -1.31 -7.99 9.54
C ARG A 53 -2.62 -7.20 9.61
N GLN A 54 -2.64 -5.99 9.08
CA GLN A 54 -3.85 -5.15 9.00
C GLN A 54 -4.94 -5.81 8.15
N ILE A 55 -4.60 -6.37 6.97
CA ILE A 55 -5.57 -7.09 6.13
C ILE A 55 -6.14 -8.30 6.89
N TYR A 56 -5.28 -9.06 7.55
CA TYR A 56 -5.69 -10.27 8.25
C TYR A 56 -6.56 -9.97 9.47
N GLU A 57 -6.41 -8.80 10.09
CA GLU A 57 -7.23 -8.35 11.23
C GLU A 57 -8.73 -8.35 10.91
N TYR A 58 -9.13 -7.99 9.69
CA TYR A 58 -10.54 -8.07 9.25
C TYR A 58 -11.07 -9.51 9.16
N SER A 59 -10.20 -10.51 9.20
CA SER A 59 -10.54 -11.95 9.16
C SER A 59 -10.38 -12.64 10.52
N LEU A 60 -9.94 -11.92 11.55
CA LEU A 60 -9.88 -12.42 12.92
C LEU A 60 -11.28 -12.32 13.55
N GLN A 61 -11.75 -13.41 14.15
CA GLN A 61 -13.00 -13.49 14.92
C GLN A 61 -12.75 -13.17 16.40
#